data_AF-A0A1H8GWT5-F1
#
_entry.id   AF-A0A1H8GWT5-F1
#
_cell.length_a   1.000
_cell.length_b   1.000
_cell.length_c   1.000
_cell.angle_alpha   90.00
_cell.angle_beta   90.00
_cell.angle_gamma   90.00
#
_symmetry.space_group_name_H-M   'P 1'
#
loop_
_entity.id
_entity.type
_entity.pdbx_description
1 polymer ?
#
loop_
_entity_poly.entity_id
_entity_poly.type
_entity_poly.pdbx_seq_one_letter_code
_entity_poly.pdbx_strand_id
1 'polypeptide(L)' 'MSQEKTGRYITGGQAVSYVVYTLAKLGYPREKIVEIVKELINTFELKCDVFTSNAGLKGGREDRKHLLPTISNREGVR' A
#
# COMPACT_ATOMS: atom_id res chain seq x y z
N MET A 1 10.25 -5.12 37.68
CA MET A 1 9.27 -4.28 36.96
C MET A 1 9.34 -4.65 35.50
N SER A 2 8.26 -5.24 34.98
CA SER A 2 8.19 -5.80 33.63
C SER A 2 8.14 -4.66 32.61
N GLN A 3 9.02 -4.68 31.60
CA GLN A 3 8.91 -3.78 30.45
C GLN A 3 7.73 -4.25 29.59
N GLU A 4 6.57 -3.63 29.76
CA GLU A 4 5.46 -3.78 28.82
C GLU A 4 5.92 -3.24 27.46
N LYS A 5 6.14 -4.14 26.50
CA LYS A 5 6.26 -3.78 25.08
C LYS A 5 4.95 -3.12 24.65
N THR A 6 4.91 -1.79 24.73
CA THR A 6 3.82 -0.98 24.18
C THR A 6 3.81 -1.21 22.68
N GLY A 7 2.87 -2.02 22.18
CA GLY A 7 2.67 -2.20 20.75
C GLY A 7 2.41 -0.82 20.12
N ARG A 8 3.20 -0.43 19.12
CA ARG A 8 2.91 0.79 18.35
C ARG A 8 1.60 0.59 17.61
N TYR A 9 0.53 1.18 18.13
CA TYR A 9 -0.72 1.31 17.41
C TYR A 9 -0.49 2.19 16.18
N ILE A 10 -0.88 1.68 15.01
CA ILE A 10 -0.87 2.45 13.77
C ILE A 10 -2.14 3.30 13.69
N THR A 11 -2.02 4.53 13.18
CA THR A 11 -3.19 5.37 12.91
C THR A 11 -3.93 4.87 11.67
N GLY A 12 -5.21 5.22 11.53
CA GLY A 12 -6.00 4.89 10.34
C GLY A 12 -5.35 5.42 9.04
N GLY A 13 -4.79 6.63 9.08
CA GLY A 13 -4.05 7.20 7.95
C GLY A 13 -2.79 6.39 7.57
N GLN A 14 -2.06 5.88 8.57
CA GLN A 14 -0.91 4.99 8.33
C GLN A 14 -1.35 3.66 7.72
N ALA A 15 -2.44 3.06 8.19
CA ALA A 15 -2.99 1.83 7.61
C ALA A 15 -3.34 2.01 6.12
N VAL A 16 -4.04 3.10 5.77
CA VAL A 16 -4.36 3.42 4.37
C VAL A 16 -3.09 3.62 3.55
N SER A 17 -2.09 4.33 4.09
CA SER A 17 -0.80 4.53 3.39
C SER A 17 -0.10 3.22 3.06
N TYR A 18 -0.08 2.26 4.00
CA TYR A 18 0.52 0.94 3.78
C TYR A 18 -0.21 0.13 2.71
N VAL A 19 -1.54 0.21 2.67
CA VAL A 19 -2.32 -0.44 1.61
C VAL A 19 -1.99 0.19 0.26
N VAL A 20 -1.98 1.53 0.17
CA VAL A 20 -1.64 2.26 -1.06
C VAL A 20 -0.23 1.90 -1.54
N TYR A 21 0.74 1.88 -0.62
CA TYR A 21 2.12 1.48 -0.89
C TYR A 21 2.18 0.06 -1.46
N THR A 22 1.49 -0.89 -0.84
CA THR A 22 1.50 -2.29 -1.27
C THR A 22 0.91 -2.46 -2.66
N LEU A 23 -0.25 -1.86 -2.94
CA LEU A 23 -0.88 -1.93 -4.25
C LEU A 23 -0.04 -1.24 -5.34
N ALA A 24 0.57 -0.10 -5.02
CA ALA A 24 1.47 0.60 -5.90
C ALA A 24 2.72 -0.23 -6.24
N LYS A 25 3.27 -0.92 -5.23
CA LYS A 25 4.42 -1.83 -5.38
C LYS A 25 4.09 -3.05 -6.23
N LEU A 26 2.89 -3.61 -6.07
CA LEU A 26 2.36 -4.69 -6.91
C LEU A 26 2.02 -4.24 -8.34
N GLY A 27 1.97 -2.93 -8.58
CA GLY A 27 1.80 -2.36 -9.90
C GLY A 27 0.37 -2.08 -10.33
N TYR A 28 -0.55 -1.99 -9.37
CA TYR A 28 -1.93 -1.62 -9.66
C TYR A 28 -2.01 -0.21 -10.26
N PRO A 29 -2.93 0.03 -11.22
CA PRO A 29 -3.17 1.35 -11.77
C PRO A 29 -3.75 2.28 -10.70
N ARG A 30 -3.49 3.58 -10.82
CA ARG A 30 -3.86 4.58 -9.78
C ARG A 30 -5.36 4.59 -9.54
N GLU A 31 -6.14 4.45 -10.60
CA GLU A 31 -7.59 4.46 -10.61
C GLU A 31 -8.13 3.33 -9.72
N LYS A 32 -7.56 2.12 -9.85
CA LYS A 32 -7.96 0.97 -9.03
C LYS A 32 -7.55 1.12 -7.57
N ILE A 33 -6.38 1.71 -7.31
CA ILE A 33 -5.95 2.03 -5.94
C ILE A 33 -6.93 3.01 -5.28
N VAL A 34 -7.35 4.05 -6.00
CA VAL A 34 -8.31 5.04 -5.47
C VAL A 34 -9.66 4.40 -5.15
N GLU A 35 -10.15 3.49 -6.01
CA GLU A 35 -11.38 2.73 -5.77
C GLU A 35 -11.30 1.93 -4.46
N ILE A 36 -10.25 1.12 -4.29
CA ILE A 36 -10.03 0.30 -3.10
C ILE A 36 -9.91 1.17 -1.83
N VAL A 37 -9.18 2.28 -1.91
CA VAL A 37 -9.00 3.19 -0.77
C VAL A 37 -10.32 3.83 -0.35
N LYS A 38 -11.18 4.21 -1.32
CA LYS A 38 -12.52 4.74 -1.01
C LYS A 38 -13.37 3.71 -0.28
N GLU A 39 -13.36 2.46 -0.73
CA GLU A 39 -14.10 1.37 -0.06
C GLU A 39 -13.58 1.13 1.36
N LEU A 40 -12.26 1.14 1.56
CA LEU A 40 -11.65 0.98 2.88
C LEU A 40 -11.99 2.14 3.83
N ILE A 41 -11.93 3.38 3.33
CA ILE A 41 -12.31 4.57 4.11
C ILE A 41 -13.76 4.47 4.55
N ASN A 42 -14.66 4.07 3.64
CA ASN A 42 -16.10 3.97 3.95
C ASN A 42 -16.41 2.80 4.88
N THR A 43 -15.77 1.64 4.70
CA THR A 43 -16.05 0.42 5.46
C THR A 43 -15.56 0.51 6.91
N PHE A 44 -14.43 1.19 7.12
CA PHE A 44 -13.76 1.26 8.42
C PHE A 44 -13.75 2.67 9.03
N GLU A 45 -14.52 3.60 8.44
CA GLU A 45 -14.59 5.02 8.84
C GLU A 45 -13.22 5.69 9.03
N LEU A 46 -12.26 5.36 8.15
CA LEU A 46 -10.88 5.81 8.29
C LEU A 46 -10.71 7.24 7.81
N LYS A 47 -10.04 8.07 8.62
CA LYS A 47 -9.56 9.39 8.17
C LYS A 47 -8.21 9.23 7.48
N CYS A 48 -8.13 9.63 6.22
CA CYS A 48 -6.87 9.67 5.45
C CYS A 48 -6.73 11.03 4.78
N ASP A 49 -5.56 11.65 4.94
CA ASP A 49 -5.23 12.85 4.18
C ASP A 49 -4.62 12.51 2.80
N VAL A 50 -4.75 13.46 1.88
CA VAL A 50 -4.25 13.33 0.50
C VAL A 50 -2.72 13.21 0.47
N PHE A 51 -2.04 13.75 1.48
CA PHE A 51 -0.58 13.74 1.55
C PHE A 51 -0.02 12.34 1.85
N THR A 52 -0.57 11.66 2.85
CA THR A 52 -0.17 10.34 3.35
C THR A 52 -0.49 9.24 2.34
N SER A 53 -1.60 9.36 1.61
CA SER A 53 -1.93 8.45 0.49
C SER A 53 -0.97 8.64 -0.69
N ASN A 54 -0.64 9.88 -1.07
CA ASN A 54 0.33 10.15 -2.14
C ASN A 54 1.75 9.70 -1.77
N ALA A 55 2.16 9.81 -0.51
CA ALA A 55 3.45 9.32 -0.02
C ALA A 55 3.56 7.79 -0.19
N GLY A 56 2.52 7.04 0.20
CA GLY A 56 2.45 5.59 -0.01
C GLY A 56 2.54 5.23 -1.50
N LEU A 57 1.82 5.95 -2.36
CA LEU A 57 1.81 5.70 -3.80
C LEU A 57 3.19 5.91 -4.43
N LYS A 58 3.87 7.00 -4.08
CA LYS A 58 5.22 7.30 -4.56
C LYS A 58 6.21 6.24 -4.07
N GLY A 59 6.20 5.94 -2.77
CA GLY A 59 7.08 4.93 -2.18
C GLY A 59 6.91 3.56 -2.82
N GLY A 60 5.68 3.11 -3.02
CA GLY A 60 5.43 1.80 -3.64
C GLY A 60 5.89 1.73 -5.09
N ARG A 61 5.72 2.83 -5.85
CA ARG A 61 6.20 2.91 -7.25
C ARG A 61 7.72 2.93 -7.35
N GLU A 62 8.40 3.67 -6.47
CA GLU A 62 9.87 3.67 -6.43
C GLU A 62 10.40 2.28 -6.06
N ASP A 63 9.86 1.66 -5.02
CA ASP A 63 10.27 0.32 -4.60
C ASP A 63 9.99 -0.75 -5.65
N ARG A 64 8.93 -0.59 -6.45
CA ARG A 64 8.66 -1.48 -7.59
C ARG A 64 9.79 -1.48 -8.60
N LYS A 65 10.49 -0.36 -8.82
CA LYS A 65 11.63 -0.30 -9.76
C LYS A 65 12.79 -1.20 -9.30
N HIS A 66 12.86 -1.49 -8.00
CA HIS A 66 13.84 -2.38 -7.40
C HIS A 66 13.38 -3.84 -7.34
N LEU A 67 12.11 -4.12 -7.61
CA LEU A 67 11.65 -5.48 -7.84
C LEU A 67 12.11 -5.86 -9.25
N LEU A 68 13.00 -6.85 -9.33
CA LEU A 68 13.28 -7.54 -10.60
C LEU A 68 11.93 -7.87 -11.24
N PRO A 69 11.75 -7.67 -12.56
CA PRO A 69 10.50 -8.01 -13.21
C PRO A 69 10.22 -9.48 -12.88
N THR A 70 9.18 -9.73 -12.08
CA THR A 70 8.67 -11.08 -11.83
C THR A 70 7.96 -11.51 -13.10
N ILE A 71 8.72 -11.68 -14.17
CA ILE A 71 8.30 -12.45 -15.32
C ILE A 71 8.09 -13.84 -14.74
N SER A 72 6.83 -14.22 -14.55
CA SER A 72 6.50 -15.63 -14.44
C SER A 72 7.02 -16.24 -15.74
N ASN A 73 8.13 -16.98 -15.65
CA ASN A 73 8.62 -17.87 -16.70
C ASN A 73 7.62 -19.02 -16.91
N ARG A 74 6.36 -18.69 -17.22
CA ARG A 74 5.40 -19.64 -17.77
C ARG A 74 5.07 -19.17 -19.17
N GLU A 75 5.82 -19.80 -20.07
CA GLU A 75 5.40 -20.17 -21.42
C GLU A 75 5.55 -19.08 -22.49
N GLY A 76 6.79 -18.59 -22.60
CA GLY A 76 7.44 -18.49 -23.90
C GLY A 76 8.12 -19.82 -24.25
N VAL A 77 7.33 -20.85 -24.55
CA VAL A 77 7.79 -22.01 -25.34
C VAL A 77 6.89 -22.04 -26.56
N ARG A 78 7.55 -22.04 -27.71
CA ARG A 78 6.96 -22.05 -29.05
C ARG A 78 5.85 -23.09 -29.23
#